data_AF-A0A147K0B5-F1
#
_entry.id   AF-A0A147K0B5-F1
#
_cell.length_a   1.000
_cell.length_b   1.000
_cell.length_c   1.000
_cell.angle_alpha   90.00
_cell.angle_beta   90.00
_cell.angle_gamma   90.00
#
_symmetry.space_group_name_H-M   'P 1'
#
loop_
_entity.id
_entity.type
_entity.pdbx_description
1 polymer ?
#
loop_
_entity_poly.entity_id
_entity_poly.type
_entity_poly.pdbx_seq_one_letter_code
_entity_poly.pdbx_strand_id
1 'polypeptide(L)'
;MLLFKKRISYVHNMGFGNRQIMLSSKPVFGLVFLLLGGIAVISSVSQSKQNELETADHLFKAGKFVEAEKLYAEVLAANPANFQAVFRLGSISLLANRLDNAQKWLAKTMELKLEEQAPKSLLAEVFYRQDDFERAAPLFRAIGQEAVANKLESFKGTTPYQIEGKAKVSRLKFVMTDPLPIVQVRVNEGGPVNFFIDTGAAEVVIDTEFAKELNIAQFGSMTGTFAGGKQAALQHGRVDSLKFGEFTVMNVPVHIMDVRRFSQPVFGGKRVDGIIGTVLLYHFISTLDYPRGELVLRRKIKENLKQME
;
A
#
# COMPACT_ATOMS: atom_id res chain seq x y z
N MET A 1 -8.73 4.46 8.47
CA MET A 1 -7.50 4.75 9.24
C MET A 1 -6.98 3.55 10.05
N LEU A 2 -7.85 2.74 10.69
CA LEU A 2 -7.43 1.55 11.47
C LEU A 2 -6.79 0.43 10.63
N LEU A 3 -7.27 0.20 9.39
CA LEU A 3 -6.78 -0.87 8.51
C LEU A 3 -5.39 -0.58 7.91
N PHE A 4 -5.05 0.70 7.73
CA PHE A 4 -3.73 1.11 7.22
C PHE A 4 -2.60 0.86 8.24
N LYS A 5 -2.90 0.85 9.55
CA LYS A 5 -1.93 0.50 10.60
C LYS A 5 -1.41 -0.94 10.47
N LYS A 6 -2.25 -1.89 10.02
CA LYS A 6 -1.83 -3.30 9.85
C LYS A 6 -0.79 -3.48 8.74
N ARG A 7 -0.85 -2.66 7.68
CA ARG A 7 0.10 -2.72 6.57
C ARG A 7 1.48 -2.20 6.95
N ILE A 8 1.55 -1.21 7.83
CA ILE A 8 2.83 -0.73 8.40
C ILE A 8 3.40 -1.74 9.40
N SER A 9 2.56 -2.56 10.05
CA SER A 9 3.03 -3.62 10.96
C SER A 9 3.93 -4.64 10.26
N TYR A 10 3.79 -4.85 8.94
CA TYR A 10 4.71 -5.66 8.14
C TYR A 10 6.06 -4.98 7.89
N VAL A 11 6.10 -3.65 7.79
CA VAL A 11 7.32 -2.86 7.54
C VAL A 11 8.10 -2.61 8.85
N HIS A 12 7.44 -2.59 9.99
CA HIS A 12 8.06 -2.27 11.30
C HIS A 12 8.89 -3.40 11.92
N ASN A 13 8.81 -4.65 11.41
CA ASN A 13 9.45 -5.81 12.04
C ASN A 13 10.88 -6.11 11.55
N MET A 14 11.51 -5.21 10.79
CA MET A 14 12.95 -5.27 10.49
C MET A 14 13.72 -4.47 11.55
N GLY A 15 14.11 -5.15 12.62
CA GLY A 15 14.75 -4.57 13.80
C GLY A 15 16.16 -4.03 13.55
N PHE A 16 16.44 -2.84 14.07
CA PHE A 16 17.79 -2.34 14.32
C PHE A 16 18.34 -3.02 15.59
N GLY A 17 19.35 -3.88 15.42
CA GLY A 17 20.13 -4.44 16.53
C GLY A 17 21.18 -3.44 17.02
N ASN A 18 21.10 -3.06 18.29
CA ASN A 18 22.11 -2.26 18.99
C ASN A 18 23.46 -2.98 19.03
N ARG A 19 24.53 -2.37 18.51
CA ARG A 19 25.92 -2.71 18.87
C ARG A 19 26.52 -1.55 19.65
N GLN A 20 26.79 -1.80 20.94
CA GLN A 20 27.67 -0.96 21.75
C GLN A 20 29.12 -1.23 21.33
N ILE A 21 29.87 -0.18 21.00
CA ILE A 21 31.32 -0.24 20.85
C ILE A 21 31.92 0.53 22.04
N MET A 22 32.69 -0.21 22.84
CA MET A 22 33.45 0.28 23.99
C MET A 22 34.81 0.81 23.48
N LEU A 23 35.11 2.08 23.72
CA LEU A 23 36.44 2.66 23.44
C LEU A 23 37.04 3.22 24.72
N SER A 24 38.25 2.76 25.01
CA SER A 24 39.07 3.12 26.17
C SER A 24 39.82 4.44 25.95
N SER A 25 39.93 5.23 27.02
CA SER A 25 40.51 6.56 27.07
C SER A 25 42.02 6.56 27.36
N LYS A 26 42.78 7.45 26.71
CA LYS A 26 44.03 8.03 27.23
C LYS A 26 44.03 9.56 26.99
N PRO A 27 44.49 10.39 27.94
CA PRO A 27 44.41 11.84 27.80
C PRO A 27 45.69 12.42 27.17
N VAL A 28 45.53 13.47 26.36
CA VAL A 28 46.61 14.41 26.03
C VAL A 28 46.09 15.82 26.31
N PHE A 29 46.82 16.53 27.17
CA PHE A 29 46.55 17.91 27.60
C PHE A 29 47.20 18.88 26.60
N GLY A 30 46.49 19.93 26.18
CA GLY A 30 47.10 20.98 25.35
C GLY A 30 46.15 22.07 24.86
N LEU A 31 46.14 23.18 25.60
CA LEU A 31 45.85 24.57 25.19
C LEU A 31 44.43 24.97 24.76
N VAL A 32 43.78 25.73 25.63
CA VAL A 32 42.57 26.53 25.40
C VAL A 32 42.91 27.80 24.63
N PHE A 33 42.19 28.07 23.54
CA PHE A 33 42.00 29.41 22.99
C PHE A 33 40.49 29.69 22.86
N LEU A 34 40.08 30.89 23.28
CA LEU A 34 38.72 31.41 23.37
C LEU A 34 37.90 31.24 22.07
N LEU A 35 36.90 30.34 22.11
CA LEU A 35 35.79 30.22 21.13
C LEU A 35 34.47 29.84 21.84
N LEU A 36 34.27 30.27 23.08
CA LEU A 36 33.17 29.81 23.95
C LEU A 36 31.77 30.33 23.54
N GLY A 37 31.68 31.43 22.80
CA GLY A 37 30.39 31.98 22.35
C GLY A 37 29.75 31.22 21.18
N GLY A 38 30.55 30.79 20.20
CA GLY A 38 30.05 30.10 19.01
C GLY A 38 29.72 28.62 19.27
N ILE A 39 30.53 27.94 20.08
CA ILE A 39 30.38 26.51 20.37
C ILE A 39 29.14 26.25 21.24
N ALA A 40 28.87 27.12 22.23
CA ALA A 40 27.69 27.00 23.08
C ALA A 40 26.36 27.16 22.31
N VAL A 41 26.28 28.13 21.40
CA VAL A 41 25.08 28.38 20.58
C VAL A 41 24.83 27.24 19.58
N ILE A 42 25.89 26.72 18.95
CA ILE A 42 25.79 25.57 18.04
C ILE A 42 25.28 24.33 18.80
N SER A 43 25.77 24.10 20.02
CA SER A 43 25.35 22.97 20.86
C SER A 43 23.88 23.08 21.30
N SER A 44 23.41 24.27 21.67
CA SER A 44 22.02 24.48 22.10
C SER A 44 21.02 24.38 20.94
N VAL A 45 21.40 24.87 19.76
CA VAL A 45 20.57 24.75 18.54
C VAL A 45 20.48 23.29 18.10
N SER A 46 21.59 22.54 18.09
CA SER A 46 21.58 21.11 17.78
C SER A 46 20.70 20.31 18.74
N GLN A 47 20.77 20.60 20.04
CA GLN A 47 19.93 19.94 21.06
C GLN A 47 18.43 20.26 20.88
N SER A 48 18.10 21.53 20.60
CA SER A 48 16.71 21.96 20.34
C SER A 48 16.11 21.24 19.14
N LYS A 49 16.87 21.09 18.04
CA LYS A 49 16.39 20.43 16.83
C LYS A 49 16.28 18.92 16.96
N GLN A 50 17.10 18.30 17.80
CA GLN A 50 16.93 16.90 18.17
C GLN A 50 15.62 16.67 18.96
N ASN A 51 15.30 17.57 19.89
CA ASN A 51 14.02 17.54 20.62
C ASN A 51 12.81 17.73 19.69
N GLU A 52 12.92 18.58 18.66
CA GLU A 52 11.87 18.74 17.63
C GLU A 52 11.64 17.46 16.82
N LEU A 53 12.70 16.75 16.44
CA LEU A 53 12.60 15.49 15.72
C LEU A 53 11.91 14.40 16.56
N GLU A 54 12.26 14.30 17.83
CA GLU A 54 11.62 13.37 18.77
C GLU A 54 10.13 13.68 18.94
N THR A 55 9.80 14.97 19.10
CA THR A 55 8.41 15.44 19.18
C THR A 55 7.62 15.10 17.90
N ALA A 56 8.22 15.31 16.73
CA ALA A 56 7.62 14.94 15.45
C ALA A 56 7.34 13.43 15.35
N ASP A 57 8.26 12.58 15.82
CA ASP A 57 8.08 11.12 15.82
C ASP A 57 7.01 10.65 16.82
N HIS A 58 6.88 11.31 17.97
CA HIS A 58 5.76 11.09 18.88
C HIS A 58 4.41 11.43 18.24
N LEU A 59 4.31 12.58 17.55
CA LEU A 59 3.09 12.97 16.81
C LEU A 59 2.77 11.98 15.69
N PHE A 60 3.77 11.55 14.93
CA PHE A 60 3.61 10.53 13.88
C PHE A 60 3.06 9.23 14.45
N LYS A 61 3.63 8.71 15.54
CA LYS A 61 3.17 7.50 16.23
C LYS A 61 1.75 7.64 16.78
N ALA A 62 1.38 8.84 17.22
CA ALA A 62 0.03 9.18 17.65
C ALA A 62 -0.98 9.31 16.50
N GLY A 63 -0.53 9.30 15.24
CA GLY A 63 -1.37 9.51 14.05
C GLY A 63 -1.72 10.98 13.77
N LYS A 64 -1.06 11.91 14.47
CA LYS A 64 -1.18 13.36 14.28
C LYS A 64 -0.32 13.82 13.12
N PHE A 65 -0.70 13.38 11.91
CA PHE A 65 0.15 13.48 10.72
C PHE A 65 0.35 14.91 10.24
N VAL A 66 -0.65 15.79 10.37
CA VAL A 66 -0.54 17.20 9.95
C VAL A 66 0.48 17.93 10.82
N GLU A 67 0.40 17.76 12.15
CA GLU A 67 1.35 18.37 13.07
C GLU A 67 2.75 17.76 12.94
N ALA A 68 2.84 16.44 12.76
CA ALA A 68 4.12 15.76 12.51
C ALA A 68 4.79 16.26 11.22
N GLU A 69 4.03 16.38 10.12
CA GLU A 69 4.53 16.88 8.83
C GLU A 69 5.13 18.28 8.96
N LYS A 70 4.49 19.18 9.73
CA LYS A 70 5.01 20.52 10.00
C LYS A 70 6.36 20.47 10.72
N LEU A 71 6.46 19.71 11.82
CA LEU A 71 7.72 19.62 12.57
C LEU A 71 8.83 18.94 11.76
N TYR A 72 8.52 17.91 10.97
CA TYR A 72 9.53 17.31 10.07
C TYR A 72 10.03 18.30 9.02
N ALA A 73 9.16 19.19 8.50
CA ALA A 73 9.58 20.24 7.59
C ALA A 73 10.53 21.26 8.27
N GLU A 74 10.26 21.62 9.54
CA GLU A 74 11.14 22.49 10.34
C GLU A 74 12.52 21.85 10.60
N VAL A 75 12.55 20.54 10.90
CA VAL A 75 13.80 19.77 11.02
C VAL A 75 14.58 19.79 9.70
N LEU A 76 13.91 19.63 8.56
CA LEU A 76 14.57 19.67 7.25
C LEU A 76 15.05 21.06 6.83
N ALA A 77 14.40 22.13 7.29
CA ALA A 77 14.88 23.49 7.04
C ALA A 77 16.25 23.73 7.67
N ALA A 78 16.51 23.12 8.84
CA ALA A 78 17.80 23.20 9.52
C ALA A 78 18.82 22.17 9.00
N ASN A 79 18.38 20.96 8.69
CA ASN A 79 19.23 19.89 8.15
C ASN A 79 18.53 19.21 6.95
N PRO A 80 18.77 19.69 5.71
CA PRO A 80 18.13 19.16 4.50
C PRO A 80 18.41 17.69 4.20
N ALA A 81 19.44 17.10 4.83
CA ALA A 81 19.86 15.71 4.67
C ALA A 81 19.44 14.82 5.85
N ASN A 82 18.58 15.29 6.76
CA ASN A 82 18.08 14.47 7.87
C ASN A 82 17.22 13.31 7.35
N PHE A 83 17.82 12.11 7.29
CA PHE A 83 17.21 10.90 6.74
C PHE A 83 15.83 10.59 7.36
N GLN A 84 15.71 10.66 8.69
CA GLN A 84 14.47 10.33 9.39
C GLN A 84 13.33 11.27 9.01
N ALA A 85 13.60 12.58 8.96
CA ALA A 85 12.59 13.57 8.58
C ALA A 85 12.16 13.40 7.12
N VAL A 86 13.09 13.21 6.17
CA VAL A 86 12.77 12.91 4.76
C VAL A 86 11.92 11.63 4.65
N PHE A 87 12.31 10.56 5.34
CA PHE A 87 11.60 9.27 5.32
C PHE A 87 10.19 9.38 5.88
N ARG A 88 10.02 10.13 6.96
CA ARG A 88 8.71 10.32 7.60
C ARG A 88 7.78 11.18 6.75
N LEU A 89 8.28 12.22 6.08
CA LEU A 89 7.49 12.98 5.09
C LEU A 89 7.03 12.11 3.92
N GLY A 90 7.90 11.25 3.40
CA GLY A 90 7.52 10.26 2.38
C GLY A 90 6.47 9.26 2.88
N SER A 91 6.64 8.76 4.10
CA SER A 91 5.68 7.85 4.75
C SER A 91 4.31 8.50 4.94
N ILE A 92 4.26 9.72 5.48
CA ILE A 92 3.03 10.51 5.67
C ILE A 92 2.36 10.78 4.32
N SER A 93 3.15 11.13 3.30
CA SER A 93 2.62 11.37 1.95
C SER A 93 1.97 10.12 1.37
N LEU A 94 2.59 8.94 1.51
CA LEU A 94 2.02 7.67 1.07
C LEU A 94 0.75 7.29 1.85
N LEU A 95 0.74 7.52 3.17
CA LEU A 95 -0.42 7.30 4.03
C LEU A 95 -1.62 8.17 3.61
N ALA A 96 -1.35 9.41 3.23
CA ALA A 96 -2.33 10.35 2.69
C ALA A 96 -2.67 10.10 1.21
N ASN A 97 -2.10 9.05 0.59
CA ASN A 97 -2.21 8.74 -0.84
C ASN A 97 -1.79 9.91 -1.76
N ARG A 98 -0.90 10.79 -1.30
CA ARG A 98 -0.26 11.86 -2.09
C ARG A 98 0.96 11.27 -2.81
N LEU A 99 0.69 10.48 -3.84
CA LEU A 99 1.68 9.59 -4.48
C LEU A 99 2.90 10.34 -5.05
N ASP A 100 2.70 11.51 -5.68
CA ASP A 100 3.80 12.30 -6.24
C ASP A 100 4.76 12.82 -5.16
N ASN A 101 4.21 13.33 -4.05
CA ASN A 101 5.00 13.76 -2.89
C ASN A 101 5.70 12.58 -2.23
N ALA A 102 5.01 11.44 -2.10
CA ALA A 102 5.59 10.23 -1.54
C ALA A 102 6.78 9.75 -2.38
N GLN A 103 6.62 9.69 -3.70
CA GLN A 103 7.68 9.33 -4.64
C GLN A 103 8.88 10.27 -4.47
N LYS A 104 8.66 11.59 -4.48
CA LYS A 104 9.71 12.60 -4.34
C LYS A 104 10.51 12.41 -3.04
N TRP A 105 9.83 12.29 -1.91
CA TRP A 105 10.50 12.15 -0.62
C TRP A 105 11.20 10.80 -0.47
N LEU A 106 10.60 9.71 -0.93
CA LEU A 106 11.17 8.37 -0.81
C LEU A 106 12.36 8.16 -1.77
N ALA A 107 12.31 8.74 -2.97
CA ALA A 107 13.49 8.78 -3.86
C ALA A 107 14.65 9.51 -3.17
N LYS A 108 14.40 10.68 -2.57
CA LYS A 108 15.41 11.41 -1.79
C LYS A 108 15.96 10.60 -0.62
N THR A 109 15.14 9.78 0.07
CA THR A 109 15.69 8.91 1.13
C THR A 109 16.65 7.85 0.62
N MET A 110 16.39 7.30 -0.58
CA MET A 110 17.27 6.31 -1.18
C MET A 110 18.61 6.92 -1.61
N GLU A 111 18.63 8.19 -2.01
CA GLU A 111 19.88 8.93 -2.29
C GLU A 111 20.72 9.15 -1.03
N LEU A 112 20.08 9.36 0.13
CA LEU A 112 20.77 9.59 1.40
C LEU A 112 21.37 8.31 2.00
N LYS A 113 20.67 7.16 1.87
CA LYS A 113 21.14 5.85 2.36
C LYS A 113 20.65 4.72 1.45
N LEU A 114 21.53 4.24 0.57
CA LEU A 114 21.21 3.26 -0.47
C LEU A 114 20.94 1.84 0.07
N GLU A 115 21.61 1.46 1.17
CA GLU A 115 21.46 0.15 1.81
C GLU A 115 20.12 -0.06 2.55
N GLU A 116 19.39 0.99 2.89
CA GLU A 116 18.16 0.88 3.68
C GLU A 116 17.00 0.26 2.87
N GLN A 117 16.38 -0.78 3.43
CA GLN A 117 15.29 -1.51 2.76
C GLN A 117 13.93 -0.85 2.93
N ALA A 118 13.70 -0.15 4.06
CA ALA A 118 12.40 0.45 4.35
C ALA A 118 11.96 1.50 3.31
N PRO A 119 12.82 2.42 2.83
CA PRO A 119 12.51 3.29 1.70
C PRO A 119 12.12 2.55 0.42
N LYS A 120 12.85 1.48 0.07
CA LYS A 120 12.58 0.68 -1.14
C LYS A 120 11.19 0.06 -1.09
N SER A 121 10.81 -0.49 0.07
CA SER A 121 9.48 -1.07 0.26
C SER A 121 8.36 -0.03 0.11
N LEU A 122 8.51 1.17 0.68
CA LEU A 122 7.51 2.22 0.54
C LEU A 122 7.47 2.79 -0.89
N LEU A 123 8.62 2.90 -1.57
CA LEU A 123 8.65 3.38 -2.95
C LEU A 123 8.08 2.36 -3.94
N ALA A 124 8.33 1.05 -3.73
CA ALA A 124 7.68 -0.02 -4.47
C ALA A 124 6.15 0.09 -4.38
N GLU A 125 5.66 0.39 -3.18
CA GLU A 125 4.24 0.59 -2.93
C GLU A 125 3.69 1.85 -3.62
N VAL A 126 4.45 2.94 -3.67
CA VAL A 126 4.07 4.14 -4.42
C VAL A 126 3.85 3.80 -5.89
N PHE A 127 4.83 3.14 -6.53
CA PHE A 127 4.73 2.75 -7.93
C PHE A 127 3.60 1.76 -8.18
N TYR A 128 3.41 0.78 -7.27
CA TYR A 128 2.27 -0.14 -7.35
C TYR A 128 0.92 0.60 -7.37
N ARG A 129 0.73 1.62 -6.51
CA ARG A 129 -0.52 2.41 -6.47
C ARG A 129 -0.70 3.40 -7.61
N GLN A 130 0.39 3.71 -8.31
CA GLN A 130 0.37 4.47 -9.55
C GLN A 130 0.12 3.56 -10.77
N ASP A 131 -0.10 2.26 -10.55
CA ASP A 131 -0.18 1.21 -11.59
C ASP A 131 1.11 1.08 -12.41
N ASP A 132 2.22 1.61 -11.91
CA ASP A 132 3.54 1.59 -12.55
C ASP A 132 4.31 0.33 -12.14
N PHE A 133 3.86 -0.79 -12.71
CA PHE A 133 4.41 -2.10 -12.36
C PHE A 133 5.85 -2.29 -12.84
N GLU A 134 6.26 -1.59 -13.91
CA GLU A 134 7.63 -1.64 -14.41
C GLU A 134 8.63 -1.04 -13.41
N ARG A 135 8.29 0.08 -12.76
CA ARG A 135 9.13 0.66 -11.70
C ARG A 135 8.97 -0.03 -10.34
N ALA A 136 7.81 -0.62 -10.08
CA ALA A 136 7.55 -1.33 -8.81
C ALA A 136 8.29 -2.68 -8.71
N ALA A 137 8.27 -3.49 -9.77
CA ALA A 137 8.82 -4.85 -9.77
C ALA A 137 10.28 -4.96 -9.28
N PRO A 138 11.26 -4.19 -9.79
CA PRO A 138 12.65 -4.30 -9.34
C PRO A 138 12.82 -3.92 -7.87
N LEU A 139 12.00 -3.01 -7.33
CA LEU A 139 12.04 -2.66 -5.91
C LEU A 139 11.49 -3.78 -5.03
N PHE A 140 10.40 -4.44 -5.45
CA PHE A 140 9.89 -5.63 -4.75
C PHE A 140 10.91 -6.77 -4.76
N ARG A 141 11.59 -6.99 -5.88
CA ARG A 141 12.69 -7.97 -5.96
C ARG A 141 13.82 -7.63 -4.99
N ALA A 142 14.25 -6.36 -4.95
CA ALA A 142 15.34 -5.91 -4.08
C ALA A 142 15.07 -6.10 -2.57
N ILE A 143 13.80 -6.18 -2.16
CA ILE A 143 13.38 -6.45 -0.78
C ILE A 143 12.99 -7.93 -0.55
N GLY A 144 13.32 -8.82 -1.49
CA GLY A 144 13.10 -10.27 -1.38
C GLY A 144 11.68 -10.75 -1.71
N GLN A 145 10.82 -9.91 -2.32
CA GLN A 145 9.46 -10.27 -2.72
C GLN A 145 9.40 -10.74 -4.18
N GLU A 146 10.09 -11.83 -4.50
CA GLU A 146 10.21 -12.37 -5.86
C GLU A 146 8.85 -12.69 -6.50
N ALA A 147 7.93 -13.29 -5.74
CA ALA A 147 6.62 -13.65 -6.27
C ALA A 147 5.79 -12.42 -6.67
N VAL A 148 5.92 -11.31 -5.94
CA VAL A 148 5.31 -10.03 -6.30
C VAL A 148 5.98 -9.48 -7.55
N ALA A 149 7.32 -9.43 -7.58
CA ALA A 149 8.07 -8.93 -8.74
C ALA A 149 7.71 -9.68 -10.03
N ASN A 150 7.70 -11.01 -9.99
CA ASN A 150 7.35 -11.86 -11.13
C ASN A 150 5.91 -11.62 -11.62
N LYS A 151 4.97 -11.44 -10.69
CA LYS A 151 3.59 -11.04 -11.03
C LYS A 151 3.57 -9.70 -11.77
N LEU A 152 4.25 -8.69 -11.23
CA LEU A 152 4.25 -7.34 -11.81
C LEU A 152 4.92 -7.31 -13.19
N GLU A 153 6.02 -8.04 -13.37
CA GLU A 153 6.72 -8.16 -14.66
C GLU A 153 5.89 -8.83 -15.75
N SER A 154 4.96 -9.71 -15.37
CA SER A 154 4.04 -10.34 -16.34
C SER A 154 3.16 -9.33 -17.08
N PHE A 155 3.01 -8.12 -16.56
CA PHE A 155 2.24 -7.04 -17.18
C PHE A 155 3.06 -6.16 -18.14
N LYS A 156 4.33 -6.46 -18.37
CA LYS A 156 5.18 -5.70 -19.29
C LYS A 156 4.52 -5.56 -20.67
N GLY A 157 4.49 -4.34 -21.19
CA GLY A 157 3.85 -4.02 -22.47
C GLY A 157 2.32 -3.96 -22.44
N THR A 158 1.70 -4.05 -21.26
CA THR A 158 0.26 -3.86 -21.06
C THR A 158 -0.01 -2.66 -20.15
N THR A 159 -1.25 -2.20 -20.11
CA THR A 159 -1.71 -1.19 -19.13
C THR A 159 -2.50 -1.90 -18.03
N PRO A 160 -1.95 -2.04 -16.81
CA PRO A 160 -2.69 -2.60 -15.69
C PRO A 160 -3.99 -1.85 -15.43
N TYR A 161 -5.02 -2.59 -15.02
CA TYR A 161 -6.33 -2.03 -14.68
C TYR A 161 -6.97 -1.15 -15.77
N GLN A 162 -6.68 -1.40 -17.05
CA GLN A 162 -7.29 -0.66 -18.15
C GLN A 162 -8.81 -0.89 -18.18
N ILE A 163 -9.59 0.19 -18.00
CA ILE A 163 -11.06 0.12 -17.93
C ILE A 163 -11.67 0.39 -19.30
N GLU A 164 -12.22 -0.65 -19.91
CA GLU A 164 -13.01 -0.60 -21.15
C GLU A 164 -14.51 -0.40 -20.89
N GLY A 165 -15.25 -0.02 -21.93
CA GLY A 165 -16.70 0.24 -21.90
C GLY A 165 -17.06 1.72 -22.03
N LYS A 166 -18.14 2.03 -22.76
CA LYS A 166 -18.56 3.42 -23.05
C LYS A 166 -19.37 4.06 -21.92
N ALA A 167 -19.87 3.27 -20.98
CA ALA A 167 -20.67 3.77 -19.87
C ALA A 167 -19.89 4.77 -19.00
N LYS A 168 -20.57 5.79 -18.47
CA LYS A 168 -19.99 6.69 -17.45
C LYS A 168 -20.20 6.15 -16.03
N VAL A 169 -21.28 5.38 -15.85
CA VAL A 169 -21.74 4.81 -14.60
C VAL A 169 -22.20 3.37 -14.86
N SER A 170 -21.83 2.45 -13.96
CA SER A 170 -22.30 1.08 -13.93
C SER A 170 -23.00 0.81 -12.59
N ARG A 171 -24.10 0.06 -12.62
CA ARG A 171 -24.89 -0.30 -11.44
C ARG A 171 -25.01 -1.80 -11.36
N LEU A 172 -24.47 -2.39 -10.30
CA LEU A 172 -24.53 -3.83 -10.07
C LEU A 172 -25.45 -4.10 -8.90
N LYS A 173 -26.51 -4.88 -9.12
CA LYS A 173 -27.38 -5.32 -8.04
C LYS A 173 -26.64 -6.28 -7.12
N PHE A 174 -26.85 -6.10 -5.83
CA PHE A 174 -26.40 -7.06 -4.85
C PHE A 174 -27.22 -8.34 -4.99
N VAL A 175 -26.52 -9.47 -5.13
CA VAL A 175 -27.10 -10.81 -4.99
C VAL A 175 -27.49 -11.05 -3.53
N MET A 176 -26.75 -10.44 -2.61
CA MET A 176 -26.91 -10.57 -1.17
C MET A 176 -26.25 -9.36 -0.51
N THR A 177 -26.77 -8.91 0.64
CA THR A 177 -26.24 -7.75 1.40
C THR A 177 -25.52 -8.14 2.69
N ASP A 178 -26.02 -9.17 3.39
CA ASP A 178 -25.55 -9.60 4.71
C ASP A 178 -24.98 -11.03 4.66
N PRO A 179 -23.81 -11.31 5.26
CA PRO A 179 -23.00 -10.40 6.10
C PRO A 179 -22.13 -9.41 5.32
N LEU A 180 -21.90 -9.65 4.03
CA LEU A 180 -21.18 -8.72 3.14
C LEU A 180 -21.85 -8.70 1.75
N PRO A 181 -21.82 -7.56 1.04
CA PRO A 181 -22.43 -7.47 -0.28
C PRO A 181 -21.78 -8.40 -1.30
N ILE A 182 -22.60 -9.20 -1.99
CA ILE A 182 -22.20 -10.05 -3.12
C ILE A 182 -22.71 -9.44 -4.41
N VAL A 183 -21.87 -9.45 -5.44
CA VAL A 183 -22.19 -9.04 -6.81
C VAL A 183 -21.78 -10.13 -7.80
N GLN A 184 -22.40 -10.13 -8.98
CA GLN A 184 -21.97 -10.99 -10.07
C GLN A 184 -20.94 -10.30 -10.95
N VAL A 185 -19.91 -11.06 -11.29
CA VAL A 185 -18.80 -10.64 -12.16
C VAL A 185 -18.53 -11.73 -13.19
N ARG A 186 -17.73 -11.45 -14.21
CA ARG A 186 -17.14 -12.48 -15.07
C ARG A 186 -15.63 -12.32 -15.07
N VAL A 187 -14.91 -13.43 -14.96
CA VAL A 187 -13.44 -13.47 -15.01
C VAL A 187 -13.05 -14.10 -16.32
N ASN A 188 -12.21 -13.43 -17.11
CA ASN A 188 -11.85 -13.82 -18.48
C ASN A 188 -13.13 -14.12 -19.31
N GLU A 189 -13.08 -15.14 -20.17
CA GLU A 189 -14.21 -15.61 -20.98
C GLU A 189 -15.22 -16.48 -20.19
N GLY A 190 -15.15 -16.45 -18.86
CA GLY A 190 -15.98 -17.28 -17.97
C GLY A 190 -17.46 -16.87 -17.89
N GLY A 191 -18.24 -17.76 -17.30
CA GLY A 191 -19.62 -17.51 -16.89
C GLY A 191 -19.74 -16.49 -15.75
N PRO A 192 -20.96 -16.04 -15.41
CA PRO A 192 -21.18 -15.18 -14.25
C PRO A 192 -20.88 -15.95 -12.95
N VAL A 193 -20.11 -15.34 -12.07
CA VAL A 193 -19.69 -15.88 -10.77
C VAL A 193 -19.90 -14.85 -9.65
N ASN A 194 -19.98 -15.32 -8.41
CA ASN A 194 -20.29 -14.46 -7.26
C ASN A 194 -19.01 -14.02 -6.56
N PHE A 195 -18.85 -12.71 -6.35
CA PHE A 195 -17.75 -12.13 -5.58
C PHE A 195 -18.35 -11.28 -4.46
N PHE A 196 -17.84 -11.42 -3.23
CA PHE A 196 -18.19 -10.47 -2.16
C PHE A 196 -17.22 -9.30 -2.13
N ILE A 197 -17.69 -8.16 -1.64
CA ILE A 197 -16.90 -6.93 -1.52
C ILE A 197 -16.27 -6.88 -0.13
N ASP A 198 -14.94 -6.77 -0.05
CA ASP A 198 -14.21 -6.66 1.20
C ASP A 198 -13.08 -5.61 1.08
N THR A 199 -13.31 -4.45 1.68
CA THR A 199 -12.30 -3.38 1.74
C THR A 199 -11.08 -3.73 2.62
N GLY A 200 -11.13 -4.85 3.36
CA GLY A 200 -9.99 -5.43 4.06
C GLY A 200 -9.04 -6.19 3.14
N ALA A 201 -9.49 -6.63 1.97
CA ALA A 201 -8.65 -7.21 0.93
C ALA A 201 -7.97 -6.11 0.11
N ALA A 202 -6.68 -6.29 -0.20
CA ALA A 202 -5.94 -5.35 -1.05
C ALA A 202 -6.34 -5.52 -2.52
N GLU A 203 -5.95 -6.64 -3.13
CA GLU A 203 -6.26 -6.99 -4.52
C GLU A 203 -7.57 -7.77 -4.63
N VAL A 204 -7.99 -8.02 -5.87
CA VAL A 204 -8.99 -9.06 -6.16
C VAL A 204 -8.43 -10.40 -5.70
N VAL A 205 -9.27 -11.22 -5.07
CA VAL A 205 -8.90 -12.58 -4.66
C VAL A 205 -9.74 -13.57 -5.46
N ILE A 206 -9.11 -14.60 -6.00
CA ILE A 206 -9.75 -15.69 -6.74
C ILE A 206 -9.68 -16.97 -5.89
N ASP A 207 -10.75 -17.76 -5.88
CA ASP A 207 -10.74 -19.08 -5.26
C ASP A 207 -9.70 -20.02 -5.91
N THR A 208 -9.03 -20.85 -5.12
CA THR A 208 -8.03 -21.82 -5.60
C THR A 208 -8.56 -22.77 -6.67
N GLU A 209 -9.75 -23.35 -6.50
CA GLU A 209 -10.33 -24.27 -7.48
C GLU A 209 -10.83 -23.52 -8.71
N PHE A 210 -11.41 -22.34 -8.51
CA PHE A 210 -11.78 -21.48 -9.64
C PHE A 210 -10.58 -21.05 -10.49
N ALA A 211 -9.46 -20.75 -9.86
CA ALA A 211 -8.22 -20.41 -10.54
C ALA A 211 -7.70 -21.57 -11.40
N LYS A 212 -7.84 -22.82 -10.93
CA LYS A 212 -7.52 -24.02 -11.72
C LYS A 212 -8.49 -24.19 -12.90
N GLU A 213 -9.80 -24.03 -12.68
CA GLU A 213 -10.83 -24.09 -13.73
C GLU A 213 -10.52 -23.12 -14.89
N LEU A 214 -10.01 -21.93 -14.57
CA LEU A 214 -9.66 -20.89 -15.55
C LEU A 214 -8.19 -20.93 -16.03
N ASN A 215 -7.38 -21.87 -15.54
CA ASN A 215 -5.92 -21.92 -15.81
C ASN A 215 -5.20 -20.59 -15.53
N ILE A 216 -5.52 -19.95 -14.40
CA ILE A 216 -4.90 -18.68 -14.00
C ILE A 216 -3.40 -18.88 -13.73
N ALA A 217 -2.58 -18.03 -14.33
CA ALA A 217 -1.14 -18.01 -14.11
C ALA A 217 -0.80 -17.67 -12.65
N GLN A 218 0.17 -18.39 -12.08
CA GLN A 218 0.64 -18.21 -10.71
C GLN A 218 2.13 -17.84 -10.70
N PHE A 219 2.52 -16.91 -9.85
CA PHE A 219 3.87 -16.32 -9.82
C PHE A 219 4.63 -16.62 -8.52
N GLY A 220 4.06 -17.47 -7.66
CA GLY A 220 4.65 -17.88 -6.38
C GLY A 220 3.76 -17.51 -5.20
N SER A 221 4.13 -18.05 -4.04
CA SER A 221 3.38 -17.93 -2.80
C SER A 221 3.98 -16.90 -1.85
N MET A 222 3.14 -16.37 -0.97
CA MET A 222 3.56 -15.67 0.23
C MET A 222 2.66 -16.05 1.41
N THR A 223 3.16 -15.87 2.62
CA THR A 223 2.34 -15.97 3.84
C THR A 223 1.78 -14.59 4.18
N GLY A 224 0.47 -14.45 4.07
CA GLY A 224 -0.25 -13.26 4.52
C GLY A 224 -0.75 -13.41 5.96
N THR A 225 -0.86 -12.30 6.67
CA THR A 225 -1.54 -12.23 7.98
C THR A 225 -2.91 -11.56 7.81
N PHE A 226 -3.97 -12.27 8.19
CA PHE A 226 -5.36 -11.89 7.96
C PHE A 226 -6.05 -11.39 9.23
N ALA A 227 -7.36 -11.18 9.16
CA ALA A 227 -8.18 -10.84 10.33
C ALA A 227 -7.96 -11.86 11.46
N GLY A 228 -7.86 -11.38 12.71
CA GLY A 228 -7.57 -12.22 13.88
C GLY A 228 -6.13 -12.73 14.01
N GLY A 229 -5.19 -12.24 13.18
CA GLY A 229 -3.77 -12.63 13.26
C GLY A 229 -3.45 -13.99 12.63
N LYS A 230 -4.44 -14.63 12.00
CA LYS A 230 -4.26 -15.90 11.29
C LYS A 230 -3.32 -15.71 10.11
N GLN A 231 -2.39 -16.64 9.96
CA GLN A 231 -1.52 -16.69 8.80
C GLN A 231 -2.04 -17.74 7.82
N ALA A 232 -2.04 -17.40 6.53
CA ALA A 232 -2.34 -18.35 5.47
C ALA A 232 -1.47 -18.06 4.24
N ALA A 233 -1.15 -19.12 3.50
CA ALA A 233 -0.51 -18.99 2.21
C ALA A 233 -1.52 -18.39 1.21
N LEU A 234 -1.05 -17.44 0.40
CA LEU A 234 -1.75 -16.93 -0.76
C LEU A 234 -0.80 -16.98 -1.95
N GLN A 235 -1.32 -17.29 -3.14
CA GLN A 235 -0.54 -17.24 -4.38
C GLN A 235 -0.76 -15.91 -5.07
N HIS A 236 0.26 -15.43 -5.76
CA HIS A 236 0.15 -14.32 -6.68
C HIS A 236 -0.27 -14.82 -8.06
N GLY A 237 -1.23 -14.14 -8.67
CA GLY A 237 -1.69 -14.46 -10.03
C GLY A 237 -2.10 -13.23 -10.82
N ARG A 238 -2.60 -13.45 -12.02
CA ARG A 238 -3.22 -12.41 -12.86
C ARG A 238 -4.41 -12.98 -13.64
N VAL A 239 -5.38 -12.12 -13.92
CA VAL A 239 -6.45 -12.43 -14.88
C VAL A 239 -6.42 -11.41 -16.01
N ASP A 240 -6.79 -11.85 -17.21
CA ASP A 240 -6.75 -11.03 -18.41
C ASP A 240 -7.86 -9.99 -18.37
N SER A 241 -9.05 -10.37 -17.88
CA SER A 241 -10.17 -9.45 -17.75
C SER A 241 -11.08 -9.76 -16.56
N LEU A 242 -11.69 -8.71 -16.02
CA LEU A 242 -12.76 -8.77 -15.04
C LEU A 242 -13.92 -7.89 -15.52
N LYS A 243 -15.00 -8.53 -15.99
CA LYS A 243 -16.23 -7.83 -16.35
C LYS A 243 -17.09 -7.58 -15.12
N PHE A 244 -17.44 -6.32 -14.92
CA PHE A 244 -18.08 -5.81 -13.72
C PHE A 244 -19.18 -4.79 -14.07
N GLY A 245 -20.39 -5.31 -14.31
CA GLY A 245 -21.50 -4.57 -14.89
C GLY A 245 -21.18 -4.11 -16.32
N GLU A 246 -21.29 -2.81 -16.58
CA GLU A 246 -21.01 -2.19 -17.89
C GLU A 246 -19.51 -1.98 -18.19
N PHE A 247 -18.63 -2.30 -17.25
CA PHE A 247 -17.17 -2.14 -17.39
C PHE A 247 -16.48 -3.48 -17.55
N THR A 248 -15.40 -3.50 -18.34
CA THR A 248 -14.42 -4.58 -18.34
C THR A 248 -13.08 -4.00 -17.91
N VAL A 249 -12.49 -4.53 -16.84
CA VAL A 249 -11.16 -4.14 -16.38
C VAL A 249 -10.16 -5.17 -16.90
N MET A 250 -9.20 -4.73 -17.71
CA MET A 250 -8.18 -5.57 -18.30
C MET A 250 -6.92 -5.61 -17.41
N ASN A 251 -6.12 -6.65 -17.56
CA ASN A 251 -4.78 -6.77 -16.96
C ASN A 251 -4.82 -6.61 -15.42
N VAL A 252 -5.52 -7.52 -14.75
CA VAL A 252 -5.82 -7.40 -13.32
C VAL A 252 -4.93 -8.33 -12.50
N PRO A 253 -4.05 -7.82 -11.61
CA PRO A 253 -3.35 -8.66 -10.65
C PRO A 253 -4.32 -9.18 -9.60
N VAL A 254 -4.12 -10.43 -9.20
CA VAL A 254 -4.96 -11.12 -8.21
C VAL A 254 -4.13 -11.86 -7.17
N HIS A 255 -4.76 -12.13 -6.04
CA HIS A 255 -4.34 -13.17 -5.12
C HIS A 255 -5.20 -14.42 -5.30
N ILE A 256 -4.67 -15.58 -4.95
CA ILE A 256 -5.40 -16.85 -4.99
C ILE A 256 -5.32 -17.51 -3.61
N MET A 257 -6.48 -17.90 -3.07
CA MET A 257 -6.61 -18.63 -1.79
C MET A 257 -7.96 -19.36 -1.73
N ASP A 258 -8.20 -20.16 -0.68
CA ASP A 258 -9.39 -21.01 -0.54
C ASP A 258 -10.67 -20.22 -0.17
N VAL A 259 -11.16 -19.39 -1.08
CA VAL A 259 -12.34 -18.53 -0.89
C VAL A 259 -13.61 -19.32 -0.63
N ARG A 260 -13.90 -20.34 -1.45
CA ARG A 260 -15.11 -21.16 -1.31
C ARG A 260 -15.20 -21.79 0.07
N ARG A 261 -14.06 -22.27 0.60
CA ARG A 261 -14.00 -22.95 1.91
C ARG A 261 -14.39 -22.04 3.07
N PHE A 262 -13.82 -20.83 3.15
CA PHE A 262 -14.13 -19.94 4.28
C PHE A 262 -15.47 -19.22 4.11
N SER A 263 -15.91 -19.00 2.87
CA SER A 263 -17.12 -18.23 2.55
C SER A 263 -18.40 -19.07 2.64
N GLN A 264 -18.33 -20.38 2.39
CA GLN A 264 -19.48 -21.28 2.44
C GLN A 264 -20.29 -21.21 3.76
N PRO A 265 -19.69 -21.28 4.97
CA PRO A 265 -20.46 -21.15 6.20
C PRO A 265 -20.96 -19.71 6.45
N VAL A 266 -20.28 -18.70 5.89
CA VAL A 266 -20.60 -17.27 6.09
C VAL A 266 -21.80 -16.84 5.26
N PHE A 267 -21.96 -17.40 4.06
CA PHE A 267 -22.98 -17.01 3.09
C PHE A 267 -24.07 -18.06 2.90
N GLY A 268 -24.37 -18.85 3.93
CA GLY A 268 -25.47 -19.83 3.90
C GLY A 268 -25.37 -20.85 2.77
N GLY A 269 -24.15 -21.27 2.42
CA GLY A 269 -23.91 -22.21 1.32
C GLY A 269 -23.87 -21.58 -0.08
N LYS A 270 -24.08 -20.26 -0.22
CA LYS A 270 -23.90 -19.58 -1.51
C LYS A 270 -22.45 -19.74 -1.97
N ARG A 271 -22.25 -20.28 -3.16
CA ARG A 271 -20.92 -20.35 -3.79
C ARG A 271 -20.41 -18.95 -4.09
N VAL A 272 -19.23 -18.64 -3.55
CA VAL A 272 -18.47 -17.42 -3.82
C VAL A 272 -17.11 -17.82 -4.38
N ASP A 273 -16.77 -17.30 -5.56
CA ASP A 273 -15.57 -17.65 -6.31
C ASP A 273 -14.45 -16.60 -6.17
N GLY A 274 -14.70 -15.50 -5.46
CA GLY A 274 -13.69 -14.48 -5.22
C GLY A 274 -14.11 -13.32 -4.33
N ILE A 275 -13.18 -12.39 -4.18
CA ILE A 275 -13.30 -11.19 -3.34
C ILE A 275 -12.93 -9.97 -4.18
N ILE A 276 -13.71 -8.90 -4.06
CA ILE A 276 -13.36 -7.58 -4.60
C ILE A 276 -12.65 -6.79 -3.50
N GLY A 277 -11.36 -6.55 -3.71
CA GLY A 277 -10.52 -5.76 -2.84
C GLY A 277 -10.51 -4.26 -3.18
N THR A 278 -9.85 -3.50 -2.31
CA THR A 278 -9.81 -2.03 -2.37
C THR A 278 -9.06 -1.49 -3.59
N VAL A 279 -8.02 -2.17 -4.08
CA VAL A 279 -7.24 -1.69 -5.24
C VAL A 279 -8.14 -1.65 -6.49
N LEU A 280 -8.96 -2.68 -6.74
CA LEU A 280 -9.91 -2.63 -7.86
C LEU A 280 -10.88 -1.44 -7.73
N LEU A 281 -11.47 -1.27 -6.54
CA LEU A 281 -12.41 -0.17 -6.27
C LEU A 281 -11.74 1.20 -6.37
N TYR A 282 -10.43 1.30 -6.13
CA TYR A 282 -9.65 2.52 -6.27
C TYR A 282 -9.61 3.04 -7.71
N HIS A 283 -9.82 2.23 -8.75
CA HIS A 283 -9.91 2.74 -10.13
C HIS A 283 -11.26 3.40 -10.45
N PHE A 284 -12.21 3.36 -9.52
CA PHE A 284 -13.54 3.93 -9.66
C PHE A 284 -13.86 4.93 -8.54
N ILE A 285 -14.89 5.74 -8.77
CA ILE A 285 -15.66 6.37 -7.70
C ILE A 285 -16.77 5.39 -7.34
N SER A 286 -16.62 4.73 -6.20
CA SER A 286 -17.47 3.61 -5.77
C SER A 286 -18.47 4.04 -4.71
N THR A 287 -19.74 3.61 -4.82
CA THR A 287 -20.79 3.82 -3.83
C THR A 287 -21.48 2.50 -3.51
N LEU A 288 -21.44 2.06 -2.25
CA LEU A 288 -22.26 0.95 -1.75
C LEU A 288 -23.63 1.51 -1.33
N ASP A 289 -24.60 1.46 -2.23
CA ASP A 289 -25.98 1.94 -1.99
C ASP A 289 -26.82 0.81 -1.42
N TYR A 290 -26.71 0.59 -0.10
CA TYR A 290 -27.46 -0.43 0.62
C TYR A 290 -28.99 -0.27 0.50
N PRO A 291 -29.58 0.94 0.64
CA PRO A 291 -31.02 1.12 0.48
C PRO A 291 -31.54 0.67 -0.89
N ARG A 292 -30.77 0.86 -1.97
CA ARG A 292 -31.14 0.40 -3.33
C ARG A 292 -30.59 -0.98 -3.69
N GLY A 293 -29.87 -1.62 -2.78
CA GLY A 293 -29.26 -2.93 -2.96
C GLY A 293 -28.30 -2.96 -4.14
N GLU A 294 -27.45 -1.94 -4.32
CA GLU A 294 -26.54 -1.87 -5.46
C GLU A 294 -25.16 -1.27 -5.15
N LEU A 295 -24.16 -1.73 -5.91
CA LEU A 295 -22.89 -1.05 -6.06
C LEU A 295 -22.95 -0.15 -7.29
N VAL A 296 -22.62 1.12 -7.08
CA VAL A 296 -22.49 2.11 -8.15
C VAL A 296 -21.03 2.39 -8.40
N LEU A 297 -20.58 2.17 -9.63
CA LEU A 297 -19.23 2.53 -10.07
C LEU A 297 -19.28 3.67 -11.07
N ARG A 298 -18.46 4.70 -10.88
CA ARG A 298 -18.27 5.79 -11.85
C ARG A 298 -16.80 5.90 -12.22
N ARG A 299 -16.52 6.29 -13.47
CA ARG A 299 -15.14 6.57 -13.89
C ARG A 299 -14.57 7.77 -13.14
N LYS A 300 -13.27 7.75 -12.83
CA LYS A 300 -12.52 8.89 -12.26
C LYS A 300 -12.16 9.94 -13.32
N ILE A 301 -13.18 10.50 -13.97
CA ILE A 301 -13.02 11.63 -14.90
C ILE A 301 -13.34 12.96 -14.18
N LYS A 302 -12.79 14.07 -14.68
CA LYS A 302 -12.93 15.41 -14.05
C LYS A 302 -14.39 15.75 -13.75
N GLU A 303 -15.31 15.42 -14.66
CA GLU A 303 -16.74 15.68 -14.52
C GLU A 303 -17.34 14.96 -13.31
N ASN A 304 -16.97 13.69 -13.08
CA ASN A 304 -17.51 12.90 -11.99
C ASN A 304 -16.88 13.28 -10.64
N LEU A 305 -15.63 13.74 -10.63
CA LEU A 305 -14.96 14.20 -9.41
C LEU A 305 -15.60 15.48 -8.86
N LYS A 306 -15.98 16.42 -9.75
CA LYS A 306 -16.70 17.66 -9.37
C LYS A 306 -18.06 17.43 -8.72
N GLN A 307 -18.69 16.28 -8.95
CA GLN A 307 -20.00 15.95 -8.35
C GLN A 307 -19.88 15.40 -6.92
N MET A 308 -18.65 15.22 -6.42
CA MET A 308 -18.36 14.67 -5.09
C MET A 308 -17.79 15.70 -4.11
N GLU A 309 -17.49 16.91 -4.58
CA GLU A 309 -17.09 18.09 -3.79
C GLU A 309 -18.32 18.92 -3.42
#